data_AF-A0A644WAR7-F1
#
_entry.id   AF-A0A644WAR7-F1
#
_cell.length_a   1.000
_cell.length_b   1.000
_cell.length_c   1.000
_cell.angle_alpha   90.00
_cell.angle_beta   90.00
_cell.angle_gamma   90.00
#
_symmetry.space_group_name_H-M   'P 1'
#
loop_
_entity.id
_entity.type
_entity.pdbx_description
1 polymer ?
#
loop_
_entity_poly.entity_id
_entity_poly.type
_entity_poly.pdbx_seq_one_letter_code
_entity_poly.pdbx_strand_id
1 'polypeptide(L)'
;MNITPKDKIGYISRSRDKDGKEHFRFIESKIKKVVVGKTKTSVYSDHFYTLDADEIISNTEIISKGNLMLVTEPFITTDEYSEHCRKVVEYWNEHGAKGLLDKEDDDCG
;
A
#
# COMPACT_ATOMS: atom_id res chain seq x y z
N MET A 1 5.68 -13.18 10.91
CA MET A 1 6.52 -11.98 10.75
C MET A 1 6.24 -11.07 11.94
N ASN A 2 7.25 -10.41 12.53
CA ASN A 2 7.02 -9.45 13.62
C ASN A 2 7.44 -8.06 13.16
N ILE A 3 6.57 -7.06 13.34
CA ILE A 3 6.87 -5.68 12.98
C ILE A 3 7.73 -4.98 14.03
N THR A 4 8.69 -4.18 13.59
CA THR A 4 9.67 -3.51 14.43
C THR A 4 9.89 -2.06 14.00
N PRO A 5 10.45 -1.19 14.87
CA PRO A 5 10.82 0.18 14.47
C PRO A 5 11.87 0.29 13.36
N LYS A 6 12.52 -0.81 12.95
CA LYS A 6 13.46 -0.81 11.82
C LYS A 6 12.74 -0.92 10.47
N ASP A 7 11.50 -1.38 10.48
CA ASP A 7 10.70 -1.56 9.27
C ASP A 7 10.14 -0.22 8.79
N LYS A 8 9.76 -0.19 7.51
CA LYS A 8 9.08 0.93 6.86
C LYS A 8 7.66 0.52 6.49
N ILE A 9 6.74 1.47 6.59
CA ILE A 9 5.35 1.29 6.16
C ILE A 9 5.17 1.99 4.82
N GLY A 10 4.72 1.23 3.83
CA GLY A 10 4.24 1.71 2.56
C GLY A 10 2.72 1.85 2.55
N TYR A 11 2.26 2.80 1.73
CA TYR A 11 0.85 3.04 1.47
C TYR A 11 0.71 3.65 0.07
N ILE A 12 -0.21 3.12 -0.74
CA ILE A 12 -0.55 3.73 -2.03
C ILE A 12 -1.87 4.46 -1.88
N SER A 13 -1.84 5.80 -1.89
CA SER A 13 -3.06 6.60 -1.87
C SER A 13 -3.66 6.70 -3.27
N ARG A 14 -4.98 6.59 -3.37
CA ARG A 14 -5.76 6.87 -4.59
C ARG A 14 -6.60 8.12 -4.38
N SER A 15 -6.61 8.98 -5.37
CA SER A 15 -7.46 10.17 -5.43
C SER A 15 -8.03 10.32 -6.84
N ARG A 16 -9.10 11.09 -6.98
CA ARG A 16 -9.64 11.47 -8.29
C ARG A 16 -9.63 12.98 -8.42
N ASP A 17 -9.26 13.46 -9.60
CA ASP A 17 -9.38 14.88 -9.91
C ASP A 17 -10.82 15.25 -10.32
N LYS A 18 -11.01 16.53 -10.66
CA LYS A 18 -12.32 17.08 -11.07
C LYS A 18 -12.83 16.49 -12.38
N ASP A 19 -11.93 15.98 -13.21
CA ASP A 19 -12.23 15.36 -14.51
C ASP A 19 -12.47 13.85 -14.38
N GLY A 20 -12.38 13.30 -13.16
CA GLY A 20 -12.59 11.89 -12.87
C GLY A 20 -11.37 11.01 -13.11
N LYS A 21 -10.23 11.59 -13.52
CA LYS A 21 -8.98 10.85 -13.69
C LYS A 21 -8.42 10.48 -12.33
N GLU A 22 -7.94 9.24 -12.23
CA GLU A 22 -7.35 8.71 -11.01
C GLU A 22 -5.87 9.10 -10.89
N HIS A 23 -5.47 9.45 -9.68
CA HIS A 23 -4.11 9.77 -9.30
C HIS A 23 -3.70 8.90 -8.13
N PHE A 24 -2.59 8.20 -8.32
CA PHE A 24 -1.96 7.33 -7.34
C PHE A 24 -0.70 7.99 -6.81
N ARG A 25 -0.41 7.78 -5.52
CA ARG A 25 0.84 8.23 -4.91
C ARG A 25 1.31 7.18 -3.91
N PHE A 26 2.56 6.76 -4.06
CA PHE A 26 3.22 5.94 -3.06
C PHE A 26 3.78 6.83 -1.94
N ILE A 27 3.45 6.48 -0.71
CA ILE A 27 3.91 7.13 0.52
C ILE A 27 4.64 6.09 1.34
N GLU A 28 5.80 6.44 1.84
CA GLU A 28 6.58 5.60 2.76
C GLU A 28 6.87 6.38 4.04
N SER A 29 6.72 5.73 5.19
CA SER A 29 7.07 6.29 6.48
C SER A 29 7.88 5.31 7.32
N LYS A 30 8.83 5.85 8.07
CA LYS A 30 9.51 5.09 9.13
C LYS A 30 8.56 4.84 10.29
N ILE A 31 8.71 3.70 10.96
CA ILE A 31 8.01 3.39 12.20
C ILE A 31 8.75 4.08 13.36
N LYS A 32 8.03 4.91 14.12
CA LYS A 32 8.57 5.55 15.32
C LYS A 32 8.54 4.63 16.53
N LYS A 33 7.42 3.94 16.70
CA LYS A 33 7.14 3.15 17.89
C LYS A 33 6.17 2.02 17.57
N VAL A 34 6.42 0.87 18.18
CA VAL A 34 5.48 -0.25 18.25
C VAL A 34 5.09 -0.42 19.72
N VAL A 35 3.79 -0.50 19.98
CA VAL A 35 3.24 -0.67 21.34
C VAL A 35 2.44 -1.96 21.38
N VAL A 36 2.92 -2.94 22.13
CA VAL A 36 2.21 -4.20 22.35
C VAL A 36 1.19 -4.00 23.47
N GLY A 37 -0.08 -3.96 23.11
CA GLY A 37 -1.20 -3.95 24.05
C GLY A 37 -1.68 -5.36 24.38
N LYS A 38 -2.64 -5.46 25.30
CA LYS A 38 -3.25 -6.76 25.66
C LYS A 38 -4.10 -7.36 24.53
N THR A 39 -4.72 -6.51 23.72
CA THR A 39 -5.68 -6.91 22.68
C THR A 39 -5.17 -6.68 21.27
N LYS A 40 -4.29 -5.69 21.07
CA LYS A 40 -3.71 -5.37 19.76
C LYS A 40 -2.33 -4.76 19.89
N THR A 41 -1.53 -4.89 18.83
CA THR A 41 -0.25 -4.21 18.71
C THR A 41 -0.42 -2.99 17.81
N SER A 42 -0.10 -1.81 18.34
CA SER A 42 -0.28 -0.54 17.64
C SER A 42 1.05 -0.02 17.09
N VAL A 43 1.02 0.47 15.85
CA VAL A 43 2.18 1.00 15.13
C VAL A 43 1.99 2.50 14.90
N TYR A 44 3.00 3.28 15.30
CA TYR A 44 3.01 4.74 15.19
C TYR A 44 4.07 5.17 14.19
N SER A 45 3.72 6.10 13.30
CA SER A 45 4.59 6.62 12.24
C SER A 45 4.42 8.14 12.08
N ASP A 46 5.22 8.78 11.22
CA ASP A 46 5.13 10.22 10.94
C ASP A 46 3.91 10.59 10.08
N HIS A 47 3.57 9.73 9.11
CA HIS A 47 2.62 10.08 8.05
C HIS A 47 1.27 9.37 8.14
N PHE A 48 1.15 8.36 9.00
CA PHE A 48 -0.08 7.57 9.15
C PHE A 48 -0.68 7.75 10.54
N TYR A 49 -2.01 7.58 10.62
CA TYR A 49 -2.70 7.39 11.89
C TYR A 49 -2.17 6.13 12.60
N THR A 50 -2.55 5.92 13.86
CA THR A 50 -2.16 4.71 14.58
C THR A 50 -2.68 3.47 13.87
N LEU A 51 -1.77 2.65 13.35
CA LEU A 51 -2.10 1.45 12.57
C LEU A 51 -2.12 0.21 13.46
N ASP A 52 -2.84 -0.82 13.01
CA ASP A 52 -2.82 -2.15 13.62
C ASP A 52 -1.70 -3.00 12.99
N ALA A 53 -0.85 -3.60 13.82
CA ALA A 53 0.25 -4.43 13.34
C ALA A 53 -0.25 -5.69 12.62
N ASP A 54 -1.34 -6.29 13.08
CA ASP A 54 -1.84 -7.55 12.51
C ASP A 54 -2.39 -7.31 11.09
N GLU A 55 -3.05 -6.16 10.88
CA GLU A 55 -3.52 -5.70 9.57
C GLU A 55 -2.35 -5.47 8.61
N ILE A 56 -1.32 -4.73 9.05
CA ILE A 56 -0.11 -4.50 8.25
C ILE A 56 0.56 -5.82 7.85
N ILE A 57 0.69 -6.76 8.79
CA ILE A 57 1.32 -8.06 8.54
C ILE A 57 0.48 -8.86 7.55
N SER A 58 -0.85 -8.91 7.72
CA SER A 58 -1.75 -9.61 6.81
C SER A 58 -1.68 -9.04 5.39
N ASN A 59 -1.69 -7.71 5.25
CA ASN A 59 -1.52 -7.02 3.97
C ASN A 59 -0.16 -7.33 3.33
N THR A 60 0.91 -7.36 4.13
CA THR A 60 2.26 -7.74 3.67
C THR A 60 2.31 -9.18 3.17
N GLU A 61 1.60 -10.09 3.82
CA GLU A 61 1.48 -11.48 3.36
C GLU A 61 0.68 -11.61 2.05
N ILE A 62 -0.34 -10.78 1.84
CA ILE A 62 -1.11 -10.77 0.59
C ILE A 62 -0.23 -10.35 -0.58
N ILE A 63 0.52 -9.26 -0.45
CA ILE A 63 1.39 -8.75 -1.53
C ILE A 63 2.60 -9.66 -1.80
N SER A 64 3.10 -10.38 -0.80
CA SER A 64 4.25 -11.28 -0.97
C SER A 64 3.89 -12.60 -1.66
N LYS A 65 2.60 -13.00 -1.62
CA LYS A 65 2.13 -14.28 -2.18
C LYS A 65 1.62 -14.16 -3.62
N GLY A 66 1.56 -12.97 -4.23
CA GLY A 66 1.00 -12.81 -5.56
C GLY A 66 1.39 -11.51 -6.27
N ASN A 67 0.82 -11.30 -7.46
CA ASN A 67 1.02 -10.10 -8.29
C ASN A 67 0.04 -8.96 -7.93
N LEU A 68 -0.50 -8.97 -6.71
CA LEU A 68 -1.49 -8.00 -6.27
C LEU A 68 -0.80 -6.85 -5.54
N MET A 69 -1.20 -5.64 -5.90
CA MET A 69 -0.81 -4.41 -5.22
C MET A 69 -1.99 -3.92 -4.40
N LEU A 70 -1.76 -3.61 -3.14
CA LEU A 70 -2.80 -3.07 -2.27
C LEU A 70 -2.80 -1.54 -2.35
N VAL A 71 -3.98 -0.98 -2.60
CA VAL A 71 -4.23 0.45 -2.65
C VAL A 71 -5.07 0.81 -1.43
N THR A 72 -4.79 1.96 -0.83
CA THR A 72 -5.42 2.46 0.40
C THR A 72 -5.24 1.59 1.65
N GLU A 73 -4.30 0.66 1.63
CA GLU A 73 -4.00 -0.26 2.73
C GLU A 73 -2.51 -0.17 3.11
N PRO A 74 -2.15 -0.20 4.40
CA PRO A 74 -0.76 -0.16 4.83
C PRO A 74 -0.09 -1.53 4.76
N PHE A 75 1.19 -1.56 4.39
CA PHE A 75 2.01 -2.78 4.31
C PHE A 75 3.48 -2.48 4.64
N ILE A 76 4.26 -3.52 4.97
CA ILE A 76 5.71 -3.39 5.19
C ILE A 76 6.42 -3.31 3.86
N THR A 77 7.39 -2.40 3.75
CA THR A 77 8.19 -2.21 2.53
C THR A 77 9.67 -2.56 2.74
N THR A 78 10.26 -3.16 1.71
CA THR A 78 11.71 -3.25 1.53
C THR A 78 12.18 -2.20 0.53
N ASP A 79 13.47 -1.93 0.42
CA ASP A 79 13.97 -0.94 -0.56
C ASP A 79 13.64 -1.35 -2.01
N GLU A 80 13.79 -2.63 -2.35
CA GLU A 80 13.41 -3.18 -3.66
C GLU A 80 11.91 -3.02 -3.93
N TYR A 81 11.07 -3.40 -2.96
CA TYR A 81 9.61 -3.30 -3.13
C TYR A 81 9.14 -1.85 -3.18
N SER A 82 9.84 -0.94 -2.47
CA SER A 82 9.57 0.50 -2.54
C SER A 82 9.84 1.06 -3.94
N GLU A 83 10.93 0.63 -4.58
CA GLU A 83 11.22 1.01 -5.96
C GLU A 83 10.17 0.46 -6.92
N HIS A 84 9.76 -0.80 -6.73
CA HIS A 84 8.68 -1.40 -7.50
C HIS A 84 7.38 -0.60 -7.38
N CYS A 85 6.97 -0.24 -6.15
CA CYS A 85 5.77 0.57 -5.90
C CYS A 85 5.83 1.92 -6.62
N ARG A 86 6.98 2.60 -6.64
CA ARG A 86 7.14 3.88 -7.36
C ARG A 86 6.92 3.72 -8.85
N LYS A 87 7.56 2.72 -9.48
CA LYS A 87 7.41 2.44 -10.92
C LYS A 87 5.97 2.09 -11.28
N VAL A 88 5.30 1.28 -10.47
CA VAL A 88 3.89 0.91 -10.68
C VAL A 88 2.98 2.13 -10.58
N VAL A 89 3.17 2.99 -9.57
CA VAL A 89 2.38 4.22 -9.42
C VAL A 89 2.60 5.19 -10.57
N GLU A 90 3.84 5.36 -11.04
CA GLU A 90 4.15 6.15 -12.25
C GLU A 90 3.40 5.60 -13.45
N TYR A 91 3.49 4.29 -13.69
CA TYR A 91 2.79 3.63 -14.78
C TYR A 91 1.26 3.81 -14.69
N TRP A 92 0.67 3.63 -13.50
CA TRP A 92 -0.78 3.80 -13.31
C TRP A 92 -1.27 5.24 -13.50
N ASN A 93 -0.45 6.25 -13.18
CA ASN A 93 -0.82 7.64 -13.42
C ASN A 93 -0.80 8.02 -14.91
N GLU A 94 0.00 7.31 -15.70
CA GLU A 94 0.08 7.48 -17.15
C GLU A 94 -0.99 6.66 -17.89
N HIS A 95 -1.18 5.39 -17.53
CA HIS A 95 -1.96 4.41 -18.31
C HIS A 95 -3.27 4.00 -17.63
N GLY A 96 -3.50 4.42 -16.38
CA GLY A 96 -4.58 3.93 -15.52
C GLY A 96 -4.19 2.66 -14.76
N ALA A 97 -4.95 2.37 -13.70
CA ALA A 97 -4.85 1.12 -12.96
C ALA A 97 -6.03 0.22 -13.34
N LYS A 98 -5.77 -1.06 -13.64
CA LYS A 98 -6.82 -2.06 -13.89
C LYS A 98 -7.12 -2.79 -12.59
N GLY A 99 -8.34 -2.64 -12.07
CA GLY A 99 -8.82 -3.34 -10.90
C GLY A 99 -9.12 -4.81 -11.19
N LEU A 100 -9.08 -5.66 -10.15
CA LEU A 100 -9.44 -7.09 -10.27
C LEU A 100 -10.89 -7.33 -10.71
N LEU A 101 -11.74 -6.31 -10.57
CA LEU A 101 -13.17 -6.33 -10.91
C LEU A 101 -13.49 -5.53 -12.18
N ASP A 102 -12.49 -4.86 -12.77
CA ASP A 102 -12.66 -4.19 -14.05
C ASP A 102 -12.71 -5.30 -15.10
N LYS A 103 -13.94 -5.67 -15.50
CA LYS A 103 -14.14 -6.54 -16.65
C LYS A 103 -13.39 -5.93 -17.82
N GLU A 104 -12.68 -6.77 -18.55
CA GLU A 104 -12.34 -6.45 -19.93
C GLU A 104 -13.66 -6.18 -20.63
N ASP A 105 -13.96 -4.91 -20.87
CA ASP A 105 -14.72 -4.55 -22.05
C ASP A 105 -13.83 -4.99 -23.22
N ASP A 106 -13.94 -6.28 -23.58
CA ASP A 106 -13.60 -6.78 -24.90
C ASP A 106 -14.48 -5.99 -25.87
N ASP A 107 -13.99 -4.81 -26.24
CA ASP A 107 -14.49 -4.06 -27.38
C ASP A 107 -14.17 -4.90 -28.61
N CYS A 108 -15.15 -5.68 -29.04
CA CYS A 108 -15.16 -6.33 -30.34
C CYS A 108 -14.96 -5.27 -31.43
N GLY A 109 -13.73 -5.16 -31.94
CA GLY A 109 -13.39 -4.51 -33.20
C GLY A 109 -13.06 -5.52 -34.28
#